data_AF-A0A316B3C7-F1
#
_entry.id   AF-A0A316B3C7-F1
#
_cell.length_a   1.000
_cell.length_b   1.000
_cell.length_c   1.000
_cell.angle_alpha   90.00
_cell.angle_beta   90.00
_cell.angle_gamma   90.00
#
_symmetry.space_group_name_H-M   'P 1'
#
loop_
_entity.id
_entity.type
_entity.pdbx_description
1 polymer ?
#
loop_
_entity_poly.entity_id
_entity_poly.type
_entity_poly.pdbx_seq_one_letter_code
_entity_poly.pdbx_strand_id
1 'polypeptide(L)'
;MESWWEIDPLSEKYFSTSPYNYVHNNPINARDPDGRIVVFINGQKSTTQGLPQYWEGFDQGVMTHFNDGKAQYYDGSIGGWASTFGGGVFTGMGNNISASNRYRAGKEKGYEDAAGLIADLARDDKGNITETIKIITHSMGGVYGSGFIGGLKKFLKENPELNKQVKISLIAHFDPFQGGSIIADPNVFTMQFMHKFGITQDGKKRNESDSFWWLANEKGKGIKSEVYYRKPK
;
A
#
# COMPACT_ATOMS: atom_id res chain seq x y z
N MET A 1 -8.64 -19.39 -31.25
CA MET A 1 -7.43 -18.63 -31.64
C MET A 1 -7.89 -17.19 -31.74
N GLU A 2 -7.72 -16.43 -30.66
CA GLU A 2 -8.14 -15.03 -30.60
C GLU A 2 -6.92 -14.12 -30.75
N SER A 3 -7.15 -13.00 -31.43
CA SER A 3 -6.25 -12.28 -32.30
C SER A 3 -5.41 -11.24 -31.54
N TRP A 4 -4.12 -11.12 -31.86
CA TRP A 4 -3.14 -10.17 -31.30
C TRP A 4 -3.39 -8.69 -31.67
N TRP A 5 -4.60 -8.32 -32.07
CA TRP A 5 -4.93 -7.03 -32.67
C TRP A 5 -6.05 -6.26 -31.97
N GLU A 6 -6.53 -6.71 -30.81
CA GLU A 6 -7.52 -5.95 -30.05
C GLU A 6 -6.86 -4.84 -29.23
N ILE A 7 -7.30 -3.60 -29.49
CA ILE A 7 -6.91 -2.38 -28.76
C ILE A 7 -7.54 -2.43 -27.37
N ASP A 8 -6.74 -2.21 -26.32
CA ASP A 8 -7.23 -2.10 -24.94
C ASP A 8 -8.30 -0.99 -24.83
N PRO A 9 -9.52 -1.30 -24.36
CA PRO A 9 -10.59 -0.33 -24.14
C PRO A 9 -10.22 0.84 -23.21
N LEU A 10 -9.13 0.73 -22.45
CA LEU A 10 -8.61 1.78 -21.56
C LEU A 10 -7.46 2.60 -22.17
N SER A 11 -7.03 2.30 -23.40
CA SER A 11 -5.91 2.98 -24.08
C SER A 11 -6.13 4.48 -24.28
N GLU A 12 -7.38 4.94 -24.39
CA GLU A 12 -7.71 6.36 -24.56
C GLU A 12 -7.51 7.22 -23.30
N LYS A 13 -7.22 6.61 -22.14
CA LYS A 13 -7.09 7.34 -20.87
C LYS A 13 -5.64 7.65 -20.45
N TYR A 14 -4.65 7.08 -21.15
CA TYR A 14 -3.23 7.17 -20.79
C TYR A 14 -2.35 7.54 -22.00
N PHE A 15 -2.35 8.83 -22.36
CA PHE A 15 -1.57 9.37 -23.49
C PHE A 15 -0.04 9.23 -23.33
N SER A 16 0.47 8.82 -22.17
CA SER A 16 1.91 8.66 -21.88
C SER A 16 2.44 7.24 -22.10
N THR A 17 1.60 6.28 -22.46
CA THR A 17 2.01 4.88 -22.69
C THR A 17 1.49 4.36 -24.02
N SER A 18 2.34 3.65 -24.77
CA SER A 18 2.00 3.09 -26.09
C SER A 18 0.76 2.18 -26.02
N PRO A 19 -0.19 2.28 -26.98
CA PRO A 19 -1.45 1.51 -27.00
C PRO A 19 -1.26 -0.01 -27.20
N TYR A 20 -0.02 -0.49 -27.32
CA TYR A 20 0.33 -1.92 -27.44
C TYR A 20 0.85 -2.54 -26.13
N ASN A 21 0.80 -1.82 -25.01
CA ASN A 21 1.23 -2.35 -23.71
C ASN A 21 0.15 -3.24 -23.08
N TYR A 22 0.11 -4.52 -23.46
CA TYR A 22 -0.57 -5.53 -22.65
C TYR A 22 0.22 -5.73 -21.33
N VAL A 23 -0.42 -5.49 -20.18
CA VAL A 23 0.13 -5.78 -18.84
C VAL A 23 1.50 -5.14 -18.55
N HIS A 24 1.67 -3.85 -18.86
CA HIS A 24 2.83 -3.03 -18.44
C HIS A 24 4.22 -3.68 -18.62
N ASN A 25 4.35 -4.61 -19.57
CA ASN A 25 5.58 -5.32 -19.90
C ASN A 25 6.25 -6.11 -18.74
N ASN A 26 5.48 -6.80 -17.88
CA ASN A 26 6.07 -7.72 -16.88
C ASN A 26 5.53 -9.17 -16.98
N PRO A 27 6.03 -9.98 -17.94
CA PRO A 27 5.64 -11.37 -18.04
C PRO A 27 6.56 -12.24 -17.16
N ILE A 28 6.18 -12.49 -15.91
CA ILE A 28 6.74 -13.63 -15.18
C ILE A 28 5.64 -14.61 -14.78
N ASN A 29 5.70 -15.73 -15.48
CA ASN A 29 4.95 -16.94 -15.32
C ASN A 29 5.40 -17.64 -14.02
N ALA A 30 4.77 -17.28 -12.91
CA ALA A 30 4.88 -18.00 -11.64
C ALA A 30 3.47 -18.32 -11.14
N ARG A 31 3.00 -19.54 -11.46
CA ARG A 31 1.89 -20.14 -10.72
C ARG A 31 2.40 -20.40 -9.30
N ASP A 32 2.06 -19.49 -8.41
CA ASP A 32 2.24 -19.60 -6.96
C ASP A 32 1.01 -20.33 -6.39
N PRO A 33 1.11 -21.62 -6.01
CA PRO A 33 -0.04 -22.41 -5.54
C PRO A 33 -0.53 -21.98 -4.16
N ASP A 34 0.32 -21.28 -3.38
CA ASP A 34 0.01 -20.83 -2.01
C ASP A 34 -0.32 -19.33 -1.93
N GLY A 35 0.01 -18.59 -2.99
CA GLY A 35 -0.55 -17.33 -3.47
C GLY A 35 -1.02 -16.38 -2.40
N ARG A 36 -0.13 -15.46 -2.03
CA ARG A 36 -0.48 -14.30 -1.21
C ARG A 36 0.25 -13.10 -1.83
N ILE A 37 -0.35 -11.91 -1.77
CA ILE A 37 0.22 -10.64 -2.20
C ILE A 37 0.18 -9.72 -0.97
N VAL A 38 1.36 -9.23 -0.59
CA VAL A 38 1.49 -8.17 0.40
C VAL A 38 1.78 -6.84 -0.30
N VAL A 39 0.89 -5.88 -0.11
CA VAL A 39 1.07 -4.50 -0.56
C VAL A 39 1.74 -3.70 0.55
N PHE A 40 2.95 -3.23 0.30
CA PHE A 40 3.72 -2.38 1.20
C PHE A 40 3.64 -0.92 0.78
N ILE A 41 3.16 -0.07 1.68
CA ILE A 41 3.00 1.37 1.44
C ILE A 41 3.88 2.13 2.43
N ASN A 42 4.99 2.65 1.93
CA ASN A 42 6.00 3.27 2.77
C ASN A 42 5.70 4.75 3.08
N GLY A 43 6.47 5.31 4.01
CA GLY A 43 6.35 6.70 4.43
C GLY A 43 7.50 7.57 3.93
N GLN A 44 7.70 8.71 4.59
CA GLN A 44 8.73 9.69 4.22
C GLN A 44 10.13 9.08 4.25
N LYS A 45 10.89 9.23 3.16
CA LYS A 45 12.35 9.01 3.09
C LYS A 45 12.94 9.96 2.03
N SER A 46 14.26 10.13 2.03
CA SER A 46 14.97 10.94 1.03
C SER A 46 15.30 10.16 -0.24
N THR A 47 15.56 8.87 -0.11
CA THR A 47 15.79 7.92 -1.19
C THR A 47 15.00 6.66 -0.89
N THR A 48 14.68 5.85 -1.91
CA THR A 48 13.97 4.56 -1.78
C THR A 48 12.47 4.62 -1.46
N GLN A 49 11.75 5.68 -1.85
CA GLN A 49 10.29 5.70 -1.80
C GLN A 49 9.72 4.66 -2.76
N GLY A 50 8.65 3.97 -2.36
CA GLY A 50 8.08 2.87 -3.14
C GLY A 50 9.01 1.68 -3.40
N LEU A 51 10.12 1.52 -2.65
CA LEU A 51 11.06 0.40 -2.85
C LEU A 51 11.22 -0.49 -1.58
N PRO A 52 11.64 -1.76 -1.74
CA PRO A 52 11.91 -2.69 -0.63
C PRO A 52 12.94 -2.17 0.39
N GLN A 53 13.96 -1.43 -0.07
CA GLN A 53 15.03 -0.88 0.77
C GLN A 53 14.51 0.11 1.84
N TYR A 54 13.29 0.60 1.71
CA TYR A 54 12.63 1.35 2.78
C TYR A 54 12.44 0.51 4.04
N TRP A 55 12.10 -0.77 3.86
CA TRP A 55 11.61 -1.66 4.91
C TRP A 55 12.72 -2.40 5.65
N GLU A 56 13.96 -2.34 5.16
CA GLU A 56 15.16 -2.85 5.88
C GLU A 56 14.99 -4.31 6.35
N GLY A 57 14.36 -5.17 5.54
CA GLY A 57 14.13 -6.58 5.86
C GLY A 57 12.90 -6.86 6.71
N PHE A 58 12.20 -5.84 7.22
CA PHE A 58 10.91 -6.01 7.87
C PHE A 58 9.86 -6.64 6.93
N ASP A 59 9.87 -6.21 5.67
CA ASP A 59 9.04 -6.76 4.60
C ASP A 59 9.26 -8.26 4.41
N GLN A 60 10.50 -8.74 4.48
CA GLN A 60 10.83 -10.16 4.42
C GLN A 60 10.25 -10.93 5.62
N GLY A 61 10.31 -10.36 6.82
CA GLY A 61 9.70 -10.95 8.01
C GLY A 61 8.18 -11.04 7.92
N VAL A 62 7.53 -10.00 7.38
CA VAL A 62 6.09 -9.97 7.10
C VAL A 62 5.72 -11.01 6.05
N MET A 63 6.44 -11.06 4.93
CA MET A 63 6.27 -12.03 3.87
C MET A 63 6.43 -13.47 4.40
N THR A 64 7.45 -13.71 5.23
CA THR A 64 7.64 -15.01 5.90
C THR A 64 6.48 -15.34 6.84
N HIS A 65 6.02 -14.38 7.65
CA HIS A 65 4.89 -14.57 8.56
C HIS A 65 3.61 -14.93 7.80
N PHE A 66 3.40 -14.28 6.66
CA PHE A 66 2.30 -14.60 5.78
C PHE A 66 2.59 -15.75 4.83
N ASN A 67 3.77 -16.37 4.82
CA ASN A 67 4.19 -17.37 3.83
C ASN A 67 3.83 -16.92 2.39
N ASP A 68 4.38 -15.76 2.03
CA ASP A 68 4.06 -14.97 0.86
C ASP A 68 5.35 -14.48 0.21
N GLY A 69 5.59 -14.81 -1.06
CA GLY A 69 6.78 -14.38 -1.80
C GLY A 69 6.57 -13.17 -2.71
N LYS A 70 5.34 -12.62 -2.81
CA LYS A 70 4.98 -11.56 -3.75
C LYS A 70 4.68 -10.27 -3.00
N ALA A 71 5.50 -9.26 -3.27
CA ALA A 71 5.34 -7.93 -2.70
C ALA A 71 5.21 -6.85 -3.77
N GLN A 72 4.32 -5.89 -3.51
CA GLN A 72 4.17 -4.66 -4.28
C GLN A 72 4.48 -3.48 -3.37
N TYR A 73 5.19 -2.47 -3.88
CA TYR A 73 5.69 -1.37 -3.06
C TYR A 73 5.22 -0.02 -3.61
N TYR A 74 4.71 0.82 -2.72
CA TYR A 74 4.09 2.09 -3.06
C TYR A 74 4.60 3.24 -2.21
N ASP A 75 4.88 4.38 -2.84
CA ASP A 75 5.23 5.61 -2.16
C ASP A 75 4.03 6.30 -1.50
N GLY A 76 3.84 6.03 -0.21
CA GLY A 76 2.81 6.70 0.59
C GLY A 76 3.13 8.13 0.99
N SER A 77 4.32 8.64 0.66
CA SER A 77 4.75 10.03 0.89
C SER A 77 4.59 10.93 -0.34
N ILE A 78 4.04 10.43 -1.44
CA ILE A 78 3.76 11.21 -2.67
C ILE A 78 4.99 12.01 -3.14
N GLY A 79 6.16 11.39 -3.25
CA GLY A 79 7.40 12.02 -3.72
C GLY A 79 8.32 12.53 -2.61
N GLY A 80 8.16 12.06 -1.38
CA GLY A 80 9.08 12.35 -0.27
C GLY A 80 9.35 13.83 -0.04
N TRP A 81 10.61 14.21 0.17
CA TRP A 81 10.98 15.59 0.53
C TRP A 81 10.73 16.61 -0.59
N ALA A 82 10.78 16.18 -1.85
CA ALA A 82 10.41 17.04 -2.98
C ALA A 82 8.95 17.50 -2.88
N SER A 83 8.05 16.60 -2.46
CA SER A 83 6.63 16.91 -2.19
C SER A 83 6.46 17.85 -1.00
N THR A 84 7.24 17.64 0.06
CA THR A 84 7.15 18.41 1.31
C THR A 84 7.59 19.87 1.10
N PHE A 85 8.73 20.10 0.45
CA PHE A 85 9.31 21.44 0.28
C PHE A 85 8.86 22.13 -1.01
N GLY A 86 8.64 21.37 -2.07
CA GLY A 86 8.24 21.89 -3.36
C GLY A 86 6.73 22.04 -3.55
N GLY A 87 5.92 21.43 -2.66
CA GLY A 87 4.47 21.40 -2.79
C GLY A 87 4.00 20.73 -4.08
N GLY A 88 2.68 20.72 -4.32
CA GLY A 88 2.07 20.01 -5.45
C GLY A 88 2.54 20.38 -6.85
N VAL A 89 3.44 21.36 -7.01
CA VAL A 89 4.07 21.73 -8.29
C VAL A 89 4.96 20.61 -8.82
N PHE A 90 5.69 19.91 -7.95
CA PHE A 90 6.63 18.86 -8.38
C PHE A 90 5.96 17.50 -8.63
N THR A 91 4.80 17.26 -8.02
CA THR A 91 4.15 15.94 -8.00
C THR A 91 2.78 15.93 -8.67
N GLY A 92 2.19 17.10 -8.96
CA GLY A 92 0.82 17.25 -9.46
C GLY A 92 -0.28 16.92 -8.45
N MET A 93 0.06 16.35 -7.28
CA MET A 93 -0.90 15.78 -6.33
C MET A 93 -1.12 16.62 -5.06
N GLY A 94 -0.38 17.72 -4.90
CA GLY A 94 -0.34 18.53 -3.68
C GLY A 94 0.79 18.12 -2.72
N ASN A 95 0.93 18.84 -1.61
CA ASN A 95 1.94 18.53 -0.58
C ASN A 95 1.53 17.28 0.23
N ASN A 96 2.48 16.39 0.50
CA ASN A 96 2.32 15.16 1.28
C ASN A 96 1.96 15.34 2.77
N ILE A 97 2.17 16.51 3.34
CA ILE A 97 1.72 16.86 4.70
C ILE A 97 0.18 16.88 4.81
N SER A 98 -0.53 17.04 3.69
CA SER A 98 -1.99 16.95 3.66
C SER A 98 -2.46 15.49 3.65
N ALA A 99 -3.15 15.07 4.71
CA ALA A 99 -3.85 13.80 4.76
C ALA A 99 -4.82 13.61 3.58
N SER A 100 -5.53 14.67 3.17
CA SER A 100 -6.46 14.62 2.04
C SER A 100 -5.75 14.32 0.72
N ASN A 101 -4.58 14.93 0.48
CA ASN A 101 -3.79 14.65 -0.73
C ASN A 101 -3.29 13.21 -0.75
N ARG A 102 -2.77 12.71 0.39
CA ARG A 102 -2.33 11.30 0.53
C ARG A 102 -3.47 10.32 0.30
N TYR A 103 -4.63 10.58 0.90
CA TYR A 103 -5.81 9.74 0.71
C TYR A 103 -6.27 9.72 -0.75
N ARG A 104 -6.33 10.88 -1.41
CA ARG A 104 -6.70 10.98 -2.84
C ARG A 104 -5.70 10.24 -3.73
N ALA A 105 -4.41 10.45 -3.50
CA ALA A 105 -3.35 9.78 -4.25
C ALA A 105 -3.40 8.26 -4.09
N GLY A 106 -3.58 7.78 -2.86
CA GLY A 106 -3.78 6.36 -2.59
C GLY A 106 -5.02 5.82 -3.31
N LYS A 107 -6.14 6.53 -3.25
CA LYS A 107 -7.39 6.12 -3.90
C LYS A 107 -7.28 6.03 -5.42
N GLU A 108 -6.59 6.98 -6.03
CA GLU A 108 -6.32 6.97 -7.47
C GLU A 108 -5.43 5.78 -7.83
N LYS A 109 -4.31 5.61 -7.13
CA LYS A 109 -3.36 4.53 -7.42
C LYS A 109 -3.94 3.13 -7.17
N GLY A 110 -4.71 2.97 -6.10
CA GLY A 110 -5.39 1.72 -5.79
C GLY A 110 -6.50 1.38 -6.77
N TYR A 111 -7.07 2.35 -7.48
CA TYR A 111 -8.01 2.09 -8.57
C TYR A 111 -7.26 1.74 -9.87
N GLU A 112 -6.21 2.50 -10.20
CA GLU A 112 -5.37 2.30 -11.38
C GLU A 112 -4.74 0.90 -11.42
N ASP A 113 -4.15 0.47 -10.32
CA ASP A 113 -3.41 -0.81 -10.26
C ASP A 113 -4.31 -2.01 -9.92
N ALA A 114 -5.59 -1.78 -9.64
CA ALA A 114 -6.50 -2.82 -9.16
C ALA A 114 -6.54 -4.05 -10.09
N ALA A 115 -6.64 -3.82 -11.40
CA ALA A 115 -6.72 -4.90 -12.37
C ALA A 115 -5.45 -5.79 -12.36
N GLY A 116 -4.27 -5.17 -12.34
CA GLY A 116 -2.99 -5.90 -12.28
C GLY A 116 -2.83 -6.67 -10.97
N LEU A 117 -3.10 -6.02 -9.84
CA LEU A 117 -3.06 -6.66 -8.53
C LEU A 117 -4.00 -7.87 -8.44
N ILE A 118 -5.21 -7.75 -8.98
CA ILE A 118 -6.20 -8.83 -8.95
C ILE A 118 -5.85 -9.96 -9.94
N ALA A 119 -5.19 -9.64 -11.05
CA ALA A 119 -4.72 -10.64 -12.01
C ALA A 119 -3.63 -11.55 -11.40
N ASP A 120 -2.80 -10.99 -10.52
CA ASP A 120 -1.70 -11.71 -9.85
C ASP A 120 -2.16 -12.62 -8.70
N LEU A 121 -3.42 -12.47 -8.24
CA LEU A 121 -4.00 -13.29 -7.19
C LEU A 121 -4.16 -14.75 -7.63
N ALA A 122 -3.77 -15.67 -6.76
CA ALA A 122 -3.91 -17.09 -6.99
C ALA A 122 -5.38 -17.52 -7.10
N ARG A 123 -5.55 -18.55 -7.92
CA ARG A 123 -6.83 -19.12 -8.30
C ARG A 123 -6.80 -20.64 -8.15
N ASP A 124 -7.94 -21.21 -7.81
CA ASP A 124 -8.13 -22.66 -7.88
C ASP A 124 -8.18 -23.15 -9.35
N ASP A 125 -8.24 -24.47 -9.52
CA ASP A 125 -8.34 -25.11 -10.85
C ASP A 125 -9.61 -24.72 -11.64
N LYS A 126 -10.60 -24.11 -10.97
CA LYS A 126 -11.85 -23.63 -11.57
C LYS A 126 -11.77 -22.13 -11.90
N GLY A 127 -10.65 -21.47 -11.61
CA GLY A 127 -10.42 -20.05 -11.85
C GLY A 127 -10.96 -19.11 -10.77
N ASN A 128 -11.47 -19.63 -9.65
CA ASN A 128 -11.95 -18.81 -8.54
C ASN A 128 -10.76 -18.24 -7.77
N ILE A 129 -10.83 -16.94 -7.42
CA ILE A 129 -9.80 -16.30 -6.61
C ILE A 129 -9.85 -16.87 -5.19
N THR A 130 -8.76 -17.52 -4.76
CA THR A 130 -8.61 -18.10 -3.42
C THR A 130 -7.80 -17.20 -2.49
N GLU A 131 -7.02 -16.31 -3.08
CA GLU A 131 -6.11 -15.43 -2.40
C GLU A 131 -6.78 -14.12 -1.92
N THR A 132 -6.23 -13.56 -0.84
CA THR A 132 -6.64 -12.25 -0.29
C THR A 132 -5.51 -11.23 -0.36
N ILE A 133 -5.88 -9.94 -0.44
CA ILE A 133 -4.93 -8.82 -0.40
C ILE A 133 -4.66 -8.42 1.06
N LYS A 134 -3.38 -8.25 1.42
CA LYS A 134 -2.95 -7.70 2.70
C LYS A 134 -2.18 -6.41 2.46
N ILE A 135 -2.44 -5.39 3.27
CA ILE A 135 -1.80 -4.08 3.12
C ILE A 135 -1.04 -3.74 4.39
N ILE A 136 0.24 -3.41 4.25
CA ILE A 136 1.14 -3.03 5.32
C ILE A 136 1.59 -1.60 5.06
N THR A 137 1.38 -0.72 6.04
CA THR A 137 1.67 0.69 5.87
C THR A 137 2.56 1.20 6.98
N HIS A 138 3.38 2.21 6.68
CA HIS A 138 4.21 2.87 7.68
C HIS A 138 4.15 4.39 7.56
N SER A 139 4.08 5.11 8.69
CA SER A 139 4.17 6.57 8.75
C SER A 139 3.17 7.25 7.80
N MET A 140 3.64 8.04 6.82
CA MET A 140 2.79 8.71 5.83
C MET A 140 1.97 7.72 4.97
N GLY A 141 2.44 6.49 4.82
CA GLY A 141 1.72 5.44 4.11
C GLY A 141 0.39 5.04 4.74
N GLY A 142 0.14 5.35 6.02
CA GLY A 142 -1.11 4.98 6.68
C GLY A 142 -2.37 5.56 6.01
N VAL A 143 -2.43 6.89 5.89
CA VAL A 143 -3.56 7.58 5.23
C VAL A 143 -3.62 7.24 3.75
N TYR A 144 -2.47 7.14 3.08
CA TYR A 144 -2.40 6.73 1.68
C TYR A 144 -3.01 5.33 1.50
N GLY A 145 -2.64 4.36 2.34
CA GLY A 145 -3.15 3.00 2.28
C GLY A 145 -4.65 2.90 2.54
N SER A 146 -5.20 3.73 3.42
CA SER A 146 -6.67 3.84 3.56
C SER A 146 -7.32 4.34 2.26
N GLY A 147 -6.70 5.31 1.60
CA GLY A 147 -7.10 5.75 0.26
C GLY A 147 -7.05 4.61 -0.75
N PHE A 148 -5.95 3.85 -0.76
CA PHE A 148 -5.70 2.71 -1.64
C PHE A 148 -6.80 1.65 -1.55
N ILE A 149 -7.22 1.28 -0.34
CA ILE A 149 -8.40 0.42 -0.13
C ILE A 149 -9.64 1.04 -0.78
N GLY A 150 -9.87 2.33 -0.60
CA GLY A 150 -10.98 3.05 -1.23
C GLY A 150 -10.94 2.98 -2.77
N GLY A 151 -9.76 2.98 -3.37
CA GLY A 151 -9.52 2.79 -4.81
C GLY A 151 -9.87 1.38 -5.26
N LEU A 152 -9.28 0.37 -4.61
CA LEU A 152 -9.56 -1.04 -4.87
C LEU A 152 -11.05 -1.35 -4.76
N LYS A 153 -11.71 -0.90 -3.68
CA LYS A 153 -13.15 -1.11 -3.47
C LYS A 153 -14.00 -0.40 -4.52
N LYS A 154 -13.55 0.75 -5.05
CA LYS A 154 -14.24 1.41 -6.15
C LYS A 154 -14.16 0.55 -7.41
N PHE A 155 -12.96 0.08 -7.77
CA PHE A 155 -12.78 -0.82 -8.92
C PHE A 155 -13.62 -2.08 -8.79
N LEU A 156 -13.61 -2.73 -7.63
CA LEU A 156 -14.41 -3.94 -7.37
C LEU A 156 -15.91 -3.68 -7.53
N LYS A 157 -16.44 -2.56 -7.02
CA LYS A 157 -17.86 -2.22 -7.22
C LYS A 157 -18.25 -2.09 -8.69
N GLU A 158 -17.34 -1.61 -9.52
CA GLU A 158 -17.52 -1.49 -10.98
C GLU A 158 -17.34 -2.83 -11.70
N ASN A 159 -16.81 -3.86 -11.02
CA ASN A 159 -16.56 -5.20 -11.55
C ASN A 159 -17.24 -6.28 -10.67
N PRO A 160 -18.57 -6.50 -10.78
CA PRO A 160 -19.34 -7.29 -9.84
C PRO A 160 -18.87 -8.73 -9.65
N GLU A 161 -18.38 -9.40 -10.70
CA GLU A 161 -17.88 -10.79 -10.58
C GLU A 161 -16.58 -10.87 -9.78
N LEU A 162 -15.69 -9.88 -9.92
CA LEU A 162 -14.49 -9.77 -9.09
C LEU A 162 -14.86 -9.37 -7.66
N ASN A 163 -15.84 -8.48 -7.47
CA ASN A 163 -16.30 -8.03 -6.16
C ASN A 163 -16.78 -9.17 -5.26
N LYS A 164 -17.35 -10.22 -5.83
CA LYS A 164 -17.82 -11.40 -5.09
C LYS A 164 -16.67 -12.25 -4.55
N GLN A 165 -15.50 -12.20 -5.20
CA GLN A 165 -14.39 -13.11 -4.93
C GLN A 165 -13.25 -12.43 -4.18
N VAL A 166 -12.86 -11.23 -4.60
CA VAL A 166 -11.69 -10.51 -4.05
C VAL A 166 -11.96 -10.05 -2.63
N LYS A 167 -11.03 -10.37 -1.72
CA LYS A 167 -11.07 -9.94 -0.32
C LYS A 167 -9.82 -9.18 0.04
N ILE A 168 -10.01 -8.00 0.63
CA ILE A 168 -8.96 -7.27 1.34
C ILE A 168 -9.03 -7.73 2.80
N SER A 169 -8.15 -8.66 3.20
CA SER A 169 -8.28 -9.35 4.48
C SER A 169 -7.68 -8.57 5.65
N LEU A 170 -6.67 -7.74 5.40
CA LEU A 170 -5.92 -7.05 6.44
C LEU A 170 -5.40 -5.70 5.93
N ILE A 171 -5.46 -4.69 6.79
CA ILE A 171 -4.54 -3.55 6.77
C ILE A 171 -3.87 -3.38 8.14
N ALA A 172 -2.55 -3.30 8.15
CA ALA A 172 -1.75 -3.02 9.34
C ALA A 172 -1.03 -1.68 9.21
N HIS A 173 -1.31 -0.78 10.15
CA HIS A 173 -0.70 0.54 10.22
C HIS A 173 0.42 0.56 11.26
N PHE A 174 1.67 0.75 10.84
CA PHE A 174 2.82 0.91 11.71
C PHE A 174 3.15 2.39 11.86
N ASP A 175 3.09 2.89 13.09
CA ASP A 175 3.42 4.26 13.47
C ASP A 175 2.83 5.31 12.50
N PRO A 176 1.50 5.37 12.31
CA PRO A 176 0.92 6.19 11.24
C PRO A 176 1.08 7.70 11.52
N PHE A 177 1.42 8.46 10.47
CA PHE A 177 1.43 9.93 10.47
C PHE A 177 0.03 10.47 10.15
N GLN A 178 -0.49 11.34 11.02
CA GLN A 178 -1.89 11.80 11.02
C GLN A 178 -2.87 10.63 11.08
N GLY A 179 -2.56 9.62 11.90
CA GLY A 179 -3.41 8.46 12.11
C GLY A 179 -4.84 8.83 12.51
N GLY A 180 -5.09 9.96 13.19
CA GLY A 180 -6.45 10.45 13.46
C GLY A 180 -7.31 10.73 12.21
N SER A 181 -6.69 10.82 11.03
CA SER A 181 -7.35 10.96 9.73
C SER A 181 -7.69 9.60 9.07
N ILE A 182 -7.20 8.49 9.62
CA ILE A 182 -7.51 7.14 9.17
C ILE A 182 -8.89 6.75 9.72
N ILE A 183 -9.77 6.30 8.83
CA ILE A 183 -11.07 5.72 9.19
C ILE A 183 -11.01 4.24 8.81
N ALA A 184 -11.08 3.36 9.81
CA ALA A 184 -11.05 1.92 9.59
C ALA A 184 -12.28 1.48 8.79
N ASP A 185 -12.06 0.70 7.74
CA ASP A 185 -13.14 0.08 6.99
C ASP A 185 -13.73 -1.07 7.83
N PRO A 186 -15.04 -1.10 8.09
CA PRO A 186 -15.64 -2.11 8.96
C PRO A 186 -15.48 -3.54 8.42
N ASN A 187 -15.30 -3.68 7.10
CA ASN A 187 -15.17 -4.96 6.39
C ASN A 187 -13.71 -5.39 6.18
N VAL A 188 -12.73 -4.58 6.60
CA VAL A 188 -11.32 -4.93 6.53
C VAL A 188 -10.77 -5.03 7.95
N PHE A 189 -10.12 -6.14 8.28
CA PHE A 189 -9.48 -6.26 9.57
C PHE A 189 -8.35 -5.22 9.65
N THR A 190 -8.47 -4.27 10.58
CA THR A 190 -7.55 -3.13 10.71
C THR A 190 -6.79 -3.26 12.02
N MET A 191 -5.47 -3.33 11.92
CA MET A 191 -4.55 -3.33 13.04
C MET A 191 -3.75 -2.03 13.04
N GLN A 192 -3.46 -1.51 14.23
CA GLN A 192 -2.49 -0.43 14.37
C GLN A 192 -1.43 -0.80 15.40
N PHE A 193 -0.19 -0.58 14.99
CA PHE A 193 1.01 -0.78 15.76
C PHE A 193 1.62 0.58 16.05
N MET A 194 1.78 0.92 17.32
CA MET A 194 2.40 2.18 17.73
C MET A 194 3.67 1.94 18.51
N HIS A 195 4.66 2.79 18.28
CA HIS A 195 5.91 2.76 19.00
C HIS A 195 5.68 3.23 20.44
N LYS A 196 6.23 2.50 21.41
CA LYS A 196 6.30 2.98 22.80
C LYS A 196 7.37 4.07 22.90
N PHE A 197 6.98 5.31 23.18
CA PHE A 197 7.84 6.49 23.12
C PHE A 197 9.11 6.41 24.00
N GLY A 198 10.20 7.02 23.50
CA GLY A 198 11.20 7.70 24.32
C GLY A 198 12.43 6.92 24.77
N ILE A 199 12.54 5.63 24.44
CA ILE A 199 13.68 4.82 24.87
C ILE A 199 14.22 3.95 23.73
N THR A 200 15.49 4.13 23.36
CA THR A 200 16.27 3.22 22.51
C THR A 200 16.41 1.86 23.18
N GLN A 201 16.79 0.83 22.43
CA GLN A 201 16.87 -0.54 22.94
C GLN A 201 17.84 -0.70 24.13
N ASP A 202 18.82 0.19 24.27
CA ASP A 202 19.80 0.27 25.37
C ASP A 202 19.32 1.13 26.56
N GLY A 203 18.04 1.54 26.61
CA GLY A 203 17.50 2.27 27.75
C GLY A 203 17.70 3.79 27.70
N LYS A 204 18.32 4.33 26.63
CA LYS A 204 18.58 5.78 26.50
C LYS A 204 17.43 6.50 25.83
N LYS A 205 17.33 7.82 26.03
CA LYS A 205 16.42 8.63 25.21
C LYS A 205 16.92 8.64 23.76
N ARG A 206 16.02 8.39 22.81
CA ARG A 206 16.32 8.60 21.38
C ARG A 206 16.69 10.06 21.15
N ASN A 207 17.69 10.34 20.32
CA ASN A 207 17.98 11.71 19.91
C ASN A 207 16.82 12.24 19.07
N GLU A 208 16.40 13.49 19.31
CA GLU A 208 15.37 14.17 18.51
C GLU A 208 15.79 14.35 17.04
N SER A 209 17.07 14.15 16.69
CA SER A 209 17.57 14.19 15.32
C SER A 209 17.37 12.89 14.54
N ASP A 210 17.10 11.76 15.19
CA ASP A 210 17.19 10.42 14.59
C ASP A 210 15.90 10.00 13.87
N SER A 211 15.43 10.89 12.98
CA SER A 211 14.21 10.83 12.16
C SER A 211 12.90 11.16 12.87
N PHE A 212 11.99 11.77 12.10
CA PHE A 212 10.74 12.44 12.47
C PHE A 212 9.66 11.53 13.12
N TRP A 213 10.05 10.56 13.94
CA TRP A 213 9.20 9.57 14.60
C TRP A 213 8.12 10.18 15.50
N TRP A 214 8.35 11.39 16.03
CA TRP A 214 7.37 12.10 16.85
C TRP A 214 6.19 12.67 16.04
N LEU A 215 6.32 12.77 14.71
CA LEU A 215 5.20 13.15 13.85
C LEU A 215 4.23 11.97 13.65
N ALA A 216 4.73 10.74 13.75
CA ALA A 216 3.97 9.50 13.63
C ALA A 216 3.50 9.02 15.03
N ASN A 217 2.54 8.08 15.07
CA ASN A 217 1.91 7.51 16.29
C ASN A 217 0.59 8.16 16.75
N GLU A 218 -0.26 8.59 15.80
CA GLU A 218 -1.64 8.96 16.14
C GLU A 218 -2.60 7.79 15.95
N LYS A 219 -3.63 7.69 16.80
CA LYS A 219 -4.64 6.62 16.72
C LYS A 219 -5.69 6.89 15.65
N GLY A 220 -5.91 5.93 14.74
CA GLY A 220 -7.03 5.99 13.80
C GLY A 220 -8.39 5.71 14.40
N LYS A 221 -9.43 6.19 13.71
CA LYS A 221 -10.83 6.08 14.15
C LYS A 221 -11.40 4.72 13.78
N GLY A 222 -12.13 4.10 14.72
CA GLY A 222 -12.80 2.81 14.51
C GLY A 222 -11.87 1.59 14.48
N ILE A 223 -10.62 1.74 14.92
CA ILE A 223 -9.65 0.65 14.95
C ILE A 223 -10.01 -0.37 16.03
N LYS A 224 -10.17 -1.63 15.61
CA LYS A 224 -10.62 -2.74 16.45
C LYS A 224 -9.53 -3.32 17.35
N SER A 225 -8.25 -3.17 16.99
CA SER A 225 -7.12 -3.68 17.78
C SER A 225 -5.91 -2.75 17.72
N GLU A 226 -5.30 -2.51 18.88
CA GLU A 226 -4.13 -1.64 19.06
C GLU A 226 -3.04 -2.42 19.78
N VAL A 227 -1.84 -2.45 19.19
CA VAL A 227 -0.70 -3.19 19.74
C VAL A 227 0.49 -2.24 19.87
N TYR A 228 1.03 -2.10 21.07
CA TYR A 228 2.29 -1.38 21.27
C TYR A 228 3.45 -2.34 21.08
N TYR A 229 4.44 -1.97 20.26
CA TYR A 229 5.59 -2.84 19.97
C TYR A 229 6.93 -2.10 20.14
N ARG A 230 8.00 -2.89 20.28
CA ARG A 230 9.40 -2.45 20.22
C ARG A 230 10.03 -3.10 18.99
N LYS A 231 10.77 -2.35 18.16
CA LYS A 231 11.46 -2.91 16.98
C LYS A 231 12.37 -4.07 17.44
N PRO A 232 12.26 -5.29 16.85
CA PRO A 232 13.20 -6.38 17.13
C PRO A 232 14.62 -6.02 16.66
N LYS A 233 15.64 -6.66 17.25
CA LYS A 233 17.08 -6.44 16.99
C LYS A 233 17.44 -6.58 15.51
#